data_AF-A0A954R7D0-F1
#
_entry.id   AF-A0A954R7D0-F1
#
_cell.length_a   1.000
_cell.length_b   1.000
_cell.length_c   1.000
_cell.angle_alpha   90.00
_cell.angle_beta   90.00
_cell.angle_gamma   90.00
#
_symmetry.space_group_name_H-M   'P 1'
#
loop_
_entity.id
_entity.type
_entity.pdbx_description
1 polymer ?
#
loop_
_entity_poly.entity_id
_entity_poly.type
_entity_poly.pdbx_seq_one_letter_code
_entity_poly.pdbx_strand_id
1 'polypeptide(L)'
;HDFLQHILKKTHASIDEWQTQMQLKPMSLGTIHLYSDGLPANAHRLTGVHCIDSVDQAIAQSLARHSSNSLAIIPEGPYVVPFYRPHAPLAV
;
A
#
# COMPACT_ATOMS: atom_id res chain seq x y z
N HIS A 1 8.74 12.41 3.27
CA HIS A 1 8.49 11.89 4.63
C HIS A 1 9.78 12.00 5.43
N ASP A 2 9.76 12.78 6.52
CA ASP A 2 10.95 13.08 7.34
C ASP A 2 11.55 11.84 8.01
N PHE A 3 10.74 10.80 8.26
CA PHE A 3 11.20 9.52 8.81
C PHE A 3 12.26 8.83 7.93
N LEU A 4 12.03 8.72 6.61
CA LEU A 4 12.98 8.10 5.67
C LEU A 4 14.33 8.82 5.66
N GLN A 5 14.30 10.16 5.73
CA GLN A 5 15.51 10.97 5.78
C GLN A 5 16.30 10.77 7.09
N HIS A 6 15.61 10.41 8.16
CA HIS A 6 16.23 10.17 9.47
C HIS A 6 16.92 8.81 9.54
N ILE A 7 16.29 7.75 9.02
CA ILE A 7 16.88 6.38 9.07
C ILE A 7 18.09 6.22 8.15
N LEU A 8 18.13 6.92 7.00
CA LEU A 8 19.26 6.88 6.07
C LEU A 8 20.58 7.38 6.68
N LYS A 9 20.52 8.12 7.79
CA LYS A 9 21.69 8.69 8.48
C LYS A 9 22.19 7.81 9.64
N LYS A 10 21.50 6.72 9.96
CA LYS A 10 21.85 5.86 11.10
C LYS A 10 22.90 4.83 10.70
N THR A 11 23.82 4.54 11.62
CA THR A 11 24.82 3.48 11.46
C THR A 11 24.26 2.10 11.82
N HIS A 12 23.19 2.04 12.62
CA HIS A 12 22.52 0.83 13.07
C HIS A 12 21.00 1.04 13.08
N ALA A 13 20.25 0.01 12.70
CA ALA A 13 18.80 0.04 12.67
C ALA A 13 18.21 -0.08 14.10
N SER A 14 17.14 0.67 14.37
CA SER A 14 16.32 0.46 15.57
C SER A 14 15.39 -0.74 15.42
N ILE A 15 14.82 -1.21 16.54
CA ILE A 15 13.75 -2.21 16.56
C ILE A 15 12.59 -1.70 15.68
N ASP A 16 12.01 -2.60 14.88
CA ASP A 16 10.91 -2.35 13.93
C ASP A 16 11.17 -1.32 12.81
N GLU A 17 12.41 -0.81 12.70
CA GLU A 17 12.78 0.19 11.71
C GLU A 17 12.63 -0.35 10.28
N TRP A 18 13.03 -1.60 10.06
CA TRP A 18 12.89 -2.25 8.76
C TRP A 18 11.43 -2.36 8.33
N GLN A 19 10.52 -2.74 9.24
CA GLN A 19 9.09 -2.84 8.91
C GLN A 19 8.53 -1.47 8.52
N THR A 20 8.87 -0.44 9.28
CA THR A 20 8.45 0.93 8.98
C THR A 20 9.01 1.41 7.64
N GLN A 21 10.29 1.13 7.35
CA GLN A 21 10.90 1.43 6.05
C GLN A 21 10.19 0.69 4.91
N MET A 22 9.87 -0.59 5.09
CA MET A 22 9.19 -1.40 4.08
C MET A 22 7.77 -0.92 3.82
N GLN A 23 7.04 -0.45 4.84
CA GLN A 23 5.73 0.16 4.68
C GLN A 23 5.78 1.48 3.89
N LEU A 24 6.84 2.28 4.04
CA LEU A 24 6.97 3.55 3.34
C LEU A 24 7.21 3.39 1.83
N LYS A 25 7.77 2.25 1.38
CA LYS A 25 8.02 1.98 -0.05
C LYS A 25 6.76 1.98 -0.92
N PRO A 26 5.69 1.22 -0.60
CA PRO A 26 4.45 1.28 -1.37
C PRO A 26 3.70 2.61 -1.16
N MET A 27 3.76 3.19 0.04
CA MET A 27 3.12 4.49 0.32
C MET A 27 3.74 5.66 -0.46
N SER A 28 5.00 5.56 -0.91
CA SER A 28 5.60 6.57 -1.79
C SER A 28 5.14 6.48 -3.24
N LEU A 29 4.53 5.36 -3.64
CA LEU A 29 4.07 5.10 -5.00
C LEU A 29 2.55 5.23 -5.16
N GLY A 30 1.79 5.04 -4.10
CA GLY A 30 0.33 5.07 -4.16
C GLY A 30 -0.35 5.22 -2.80
N THR A 31 -1.66 5.43 -2.83
CA THR A 31 -2.49 5.59 -1.64
C THR A 31 -2.92 4.23 -1.09
N ILE A 32 -2.49 3.91 0.13
CA ILE A 32 -2.83 2.65 0.79
C ILE A 32 -4.10 2.83 1.62
N HIS A 33 -5.04 1.89 1.45
CA HIS A 33 -6.27 1.82 2.23
C HIS A 33 -6.31 0.50 3.01
N LEU A 34 -6.78 0.55 4.26
CA LEU A 34 -6.87 -0.60 5.16
C LEU A 34 -8.32 -0.83 5.58
N TYR A 35 -8.85 -2.00 5.25
CA TYR A 35 -10.10 -2.50 5.83
C TYR A 35 -9.78 -3.46 6.98
N SER A 36 -10.38 -3.25 8.15
CA SER A 36 -10.23 -4.15 9.31
C SER A 36 -11.40 -3.97 10.27
N ASP A 37 -11.98 -5.07 10.73
CA ASP A 37 -13.00 -5.17 11.77
C ASP A 37 -12.41 -5.33 13.18
N GLY A 38 -11.15 -5.76 13.28
CA GLY A 38 -10.45 -6.01 14.55
C GLY A 38 -9.69 -4.81 15.12
N LEU A 39 -9.63 -3.67 14.42
CA LEU A 39 -8.83 -2.53 14.84
C LEU A 39 -9.66 -1.46 15.59
N PRO A 40 -9.36 -1.18 16.87
CA PRO A 40 -10.09 -0.17 17.63
C PRO A 40 -9.80 1.24 17.11
N ALA A 41 -10.79 2.14 17.15
CA ALA A 41 -10.74 3.48 16.53
C ALA A 41 -9.50 4.32 16.91
N ASN A 42 -9.00 4.18 18.15
CA ASN A 42 -7.81 4.89 18.60
C ASN A 42 -6.53 4.46 17.86
N ALA A 43 -6.46 3.21 17.38
CA ALA A 43 -5.33 2.66 16.65
C ALA A 43 -5.31 3.07 15.17
N HIS A 44 -6.43 3.56 14.62
CA HIS A 44 -6.52 3.94 13.19
C HIS A 44 -5.48 5.01 12.83
N ARG A 45 -5.30 6.02 13.69
CA ARG A 45 -4.31 7.09 13.50
C ARG A 45 -2.85 6.59 13.55
N LEU A 46 -2.61 5.43 14.16
CA LEU A 46 -1.26 4.86 14.30
C LEU A 46 -0.85 4.03 13.08
N THR A 47 -1.80 3.64 12.23
CA THR A 47 -1.52 2.78 11.07
C THR A 47 -0.73 3.50 9.97
N GLY A 48 -0.84 4.83 9.89
CA GLY A 48 -0.24 5.64 8.83
C GLY A 48 -0.88 5.48 7.46
N VAL A 49 -2.03 4.79 7.34
CA VAL A 49 -2.75 4.57 6.08
C VAL A 49 -4.23 4.97 6.21
N HIS A 50 -4.96 4.99 5.09
CA HIS A 50 -6.38 5.36 5.09
C HIS A 50 -7.24 4.19 5.54
N CYS A 51 -7.73 4.20 6.77
CA CYS A 51 -8.72 3.22 7.21
C CYS A 51 -10.06 3.42 6.48
N ILE A 52 -10.68 2.33 6.05
CA ILE A 52 -11.93 2.32 5.29
C ILE A 52 -12.92 1.34 5.93
N ASP A 53 -14.21 1.64 5.77
CA ASP A 53 -15.31 0.80 6.27
C ASP A 53 -15.91 -0.11 5.18
N SER A 54 -15.49 0.05 3.91
CA SER A 54 -15.99 -0.76 2.81
C SER A 54 -14.96 -0.85 1.68
N VAL A 55 -14.59 -2.08 1.34
CA VAL A 55 -13.69 -2.38 0.21
C VAL A 55 -14.36 -1.97 -1.12
N ASP A 56 -15.66 -2.28 -1.29
CA ASP A 56 -16.40 -1.95 -2.53
C ASP A 56 -16.41 -0.44 -2.79
N GLN A 57 -16.72 0.36 -1.77
CA GLN A 57 -16.71 1.81 -1.90
C GLN A 57 -15.31 2.35 -2.20
N ALA A 58 -14.28 1.82 -1.53
CA ALA A 58 -12.91 2.23 -1.77
C ALA A 58 -12.44 1.91 -3.20
N ILE A 59 -12.80 0.74 -3.73
CA ILE A 59 -12.51 0.35 -5.12
C ILE A 59 -13.24 1.28 -6.08
N ALA A 60 -14.55 1.50 -5.89
CA ALA A 60 -15.34 2.37 -6.78
C ALA A 60 -14.78 3.81 -6.83
N GLN A 61 -14.45 4.37 -5.66
CA GLN A 61 -13.82 5.70 -5.57
C GLN A 61 -12.42 5.71 -6.20
N SER A 62 -11.64 4.64 -6.06
CA SER A 62 -10.32 4.53 -6.68
C SER A 62 -10.43 4.51 -8.20
N LEU A 63 -11.30 3.68 -8.77
CA LEU A 63 -11.52 3.59 -10.21
C LEU A 63 -12.00 4.92 -10.79
N ALA A 64 -12.91 5.63 -10.10
CA ALA A 64 -13.39 6.93 -10.54
C ALA A 64 -12.29 8.02 -10.60
N ARG A 65 -11.21 7.88 -9.81
CA ARG A 65 -10.07 8.82 -9.82
C ARG A 65 -9.06 8.55 -10.92
N HIS A 66 -9.04 7.35 -11.52
CA HIS A 66 -8.03 6.95 -12.48
C HIS A 66 -8.62 6.91 -13.90
N SER A 67 -7.78 7.20 -14.90
CA SER A 67 -8.16 7.17 -16.32
C SER A 67 -8.23 5.75 -16.92
N SER A 68 -7.87 4.74 -16.13
CA SER A 68 -7.87 3.33 -16.53
C SER A 68 -8.70 2.52 -15.53
N ASN A 69 -9.52 1.61 -16.07
CA ASN A 69 -10.36 0.71 -15.27
C ASN A 69 -9.68 -0.64 -15.00
N SER A 70 -8.35 -0.74 -15.18
CA SER A 70 -7.61 -1.97 -14.89
C SER A 70 -7.48 -2.18 -13.38
N LEU A 71 -7.96 -3.34 -12.90
CA LEU A 71 -7.87 -3.77 -11.51
C LEU A 71 -7.14 -5.10 -11.42
N ALA A 72 -6.16 -5.19 -10.51
CA ALA A 72 -5.52 -6.45 -10.14
C ALA A 72 -6.01 -6.88 -8.75
N ILE A 73 -6.42 -8.14 -8.62
CA ILE A 73 -6.83 -8.74 -7.35
C ILE A 73 -5.81 -9.83 -7.00
N ILE A 74 -5.23 -9.73 -5.80
CA ILE A 74 -4.23 -10.67 -5.30
C ILE A 74 -4.82 -11.30 -4.02
N PRO A 75 -5.56 -12.42 -4.12
CA PRO A 75 -6.03 -13.12 -2.94
C PRO A 75 -4.85 -13.72 -2.17
N GLU A 76 -4.98 -13.86 -0.86
CA GLU A 76 -3.97 -14.52 -0.02
C GLU A 76 -2.56 -13.92 -0.20
N GLY A 77 -2.47 -12.59 -0.22
CA GLY A 77 -1.27 -11.82 -0.54
C GLY A 77 0.06 -12.32 0.08
N PRO A 78 0.11 -12.71 1.36
CA PRO A 78 1.32 -13.25 1.99
C PRO A 78 1.82 -14.57 1.39
N TYR A 79 0.97 -15.30 0.67
CA TYR A 79 1.24 -16.65 0.15
C TYR A 79 1.57 -16.68 -1.34
N VAL A 80 1.67 -15.52 -2.00
CA VAL A 80 1.93 -15.43 -3.43
C VAL A 80 3.11 -14.53 -3.76
N VAL A 81 3.76 -14.81 -4.89
CA VAL A 81 4.81 -13.95 -5.46
C VAL A 81 4.31 -13.42 -6.81
N PRO A 82 3.92 -12.13 -6.90
CA PRO A 82 3.41 -11.58 -8.15
C PRO A 82 4.53 -11.37 -9.16
N PHE A 83 4.27 -11.73 -10.42
CA PHE A 83 5.16 -11.45 -11.55
C PHE A 83 4.49 -10.47 -12.51
N TYR A 84 5.22 -9.44 -12.91
CA TYR A 84 4.77 -8.50 -13.93
C TYR A 84 5.25 -8.94 -15.31
N ARG A 85 4.33 -8.94 -16.28
CA ARG A 85 4.64 -9.09 -17.70
C ARG A 85 4.16 -7.85 -18.44
N PRO A 86 5.04 -7.12 -19.15
CA PRO A 86 4.61 -6.02 -20.00
C PRO A 86 3.67 -6.54 -21.08
N HIS A 87 2.62 -5.78 -21.41
CA HIS A 87 1.80 -6.08 -22.58
C HIS A 87 2.67 -5.89 -23.84
N ALA A 88 2.73 -6.89 -24.72
CA ALA A 88 3.39 -6.74 -26.02
C ALA A 88 2.63 -5.67 -26.83
N PRO A 89 3.30 -4.71 -27.49
CA PRO A 89 2.60 -3.72 -28.29
C PRO A 89 1.72 -4.43 -29.33
N LEU A 90 0.51 -3.92 -29.55
CA LEU A 90 -0.38 -4.41 -30.61
C LEU A 90 0.40 -4.32 -31.94
N ALA A 91 0.54 -5.44 -32.64
CA ALA A 91 1.13 -5.44 -33.97
C ALA A 91 0.25 -4.59 -34.89
N VAL A 92 0.82 -3.53 -35.45
CA VAL A 92 0.20 -2.65 -36.45
C VAL A 92 0.40 -3.26 -37.83
#